data_AF-A0A959QUS0-F1
#
_entry.id   AF-A0A959QUS0-F1
#
_cell.length_a   1.000
_cell.length_b   1.000
_cell.length_c   1.000
_cell.angle_alpha   90.00
_cell.angle_beta   90.00
_cell.angle_gamma   90.00
#
_symmetry.space_group_name_H-M   'P 1'
#
loop_
_entity.id
_entity.type
_entity.pdbx_description
1 polymer ?
#
loop_
_entity_poly.entity_id
_entity_poly.type
_entity_poly.pdbx_seq_one_letter_code
_entity_poly.pdbx_strand_id
1 'polypeptide(L)'
;MKRLVVIFISILLLSFSPQSDKTYYATGELESEIIYDDKHRIIKILEYFKDGKKRKEDHYTDGKINGTSIFYFPNGDISVYYVYKNGTPNGRAYSNYSNGKLGYEKYYANGYKTGTWIYYNEDGSIRSREIHQLNKTKWDSQNDFKTVERFLENKPAFTEHFEHGKKTDISITNQQLYNKWLELNKSSGKNLFMANCSMCHALNYDIVGPKLANVTKYRNEKWLLMMIKNGDQLVQSNDSIAVSLYNNWDRSPHPDFKSLTDEDIRMILDYLSM
;
A
#
# COMPACT_ATOMS: atom_id res chain seq x y z
N MET A 1 -50.04 -9.66 68.00
CA MET A 1 -49.28 -8.85 67.03
C MET A 1 -47.81 -9.26 67.11
N LYS A 2 -47.30 -10.05 66.15
CA LYS A 2 -45.88 -10.46 66.09
C LYS A 2 -45.13 -9.43 65.25
N ARG A 3 -44.10 -8.78 65.82
CA ARG A 3 -43.24 -7.82 65.09
C ARG A 3 -42.24 -8.60 64.24
N LEU A 4 -42.29 -8.39 62.93
CA LEU A 4 -41.34 -8.91 61.96
C LEU A 4 -40.08 -8.02 62.00
N VAL A 5 -38.93 -8.55 62.38
CA VAL A 5 -37.64 -7.87 62.23
C VAL A 5 -37.10 -8.25 60.85
N VAL A 6 -37.16 -7.31 59.91
CA VAL A 6 -36.55 -7.46 58.58
C VAL A 6 -35.10 -7.01 58.70
N ILE A 7 -34.18 -7.97 58.67
CA ILE A 7 -32.74 -7.69 58.58
C ILE A 7 -32.44 -7.42 57.09
N PHE A 8 -32.19 -6.17 56.75
CA PHE A 8 -31.62 -5.82 55.44
C PHE A 8 -30.15 -6.23 55.44
N ILE A 9 -29.86 -7.42 54.90
CA ILE A 9 -28.49 -7.78 54.52
C ILE A 9 -28.19 -7.00 53.25
N SER A 10 -27.51 -5.86 53.41
CA SER A 10 -26.85 -5.15 52.31
C SER A 10 -25.79 -6.09 51.72
N ILE A 11 -26.13 -6.74 50.59
CA ILE A 11 -25.14 -7.46 49.79
C ILE A 11 -24.28 -6.39 49.12
N LEU A 12 -23.16 -6.08 49.76
CA LEU A 12 -22.09 -5.28 49.18
C LEU A 12 -21.55 -6.10 47.98
N LEU A 13 -22.01 -5.78 46.78
CA LEU A 13 -21.42 -6.29 45.54
C LEU A 13 -19.99 -5.73 45.46
N LEU A 14 -19.04 -6.47 46.03
CA LEU A 14 -17.62 -6.23 45.83
C LEU A 14 -17.34 -6.46 44.35
N SER A 15 -17.42 -5.39 43.55
CA SER A 15 -16.94 -5.39 42.17
C SER A 15 -15.44 -5.62 42.23
N PHE A 16 -15.03 -6.85 41.93
CA PHE A 16 -13.61 -7.20 41.83
C PHE A 16 -13.02 -6.40 40.67
N SER A 17 -12.33 -5.30 40.97
CA SER A 17 -11.58 -4.58 39.95
C SER A 17 -10.38 -5.43 39.58
N PRO A 18 -10.13 -5.70 38.28
CA PRO A 18 -8.97 -6.47 37.88
C PRO A 18 -7.69 -5.77 38.37
N GLN A 19 -6.72 -6.57 38.80
CA GLN A 19 -5.43 -6.04 39.25
C GLN A 19 -4.73 -5.33 38.08
N SER A 20 -4.08 -4.20 38.36
CA SER A 20 -3.30 -3.48 37.36
C SER A 20 -2.06 -2.80 37.90
N ASP A 21 -1.05 -2.65 37.04
CA ASP A 21 0.12 -1.81 37.24
C ASP A 21 0.04 -0.58 36.34
N LYS A 22 0.46 0.58 36.85
CA LYS A 22 0.36 1.87 36.15
C LYS A 22 1.71 2.55 36.03
N THR A 23 1.96 3.14 34.86
CA THR A 23 3.06 4.08 34.66
C THR A 23 2.51 5.48 34.38
N TYR A 24 3.32 6.49 34.68
CA TYR A 24 2.94 7.89 34.57
C TYR A 24 4.01 8.65 33.80
N TYR A 25 3.58 9.63 33.02
CA TYR A 25 4.50 10.59 32.43
C TYR A 25 5.25 11.34 33.54
N ALA A 26 6.41 11.92 33.22
CA ALA A 26 7.16 12.77 34.15
C ALA A 26 6.33 13.96 34.69
N THR A 27 5.30 14.37 33.95
CA THR A 27 4.35 15.42 34.32
C THR A 27 3.20 14.94 35.24
N GLY A 28 3.10 13.64 35.51
CA GLY A 28 2.19 13.04 36.49
C GLY A 28 0.91 12.42 35.92
N GLU A 29 0.62 12.59 34.63
CA GLU A 29 -0.56 12.00 33.97
C GLU A 29 -0.34 10.51 33.68
N LEU A 30 -1.43 9.72 33.69
CA LEU A 30 -1.37 8.29 33.40
C LEU A 30 -0.83 8.06 31.98
N GLU A 31 0.20 7.22 31.86
CA GLU A 31 0.84 6.90 30.58
C GLU A 31 0.42 5.52 30.10
N SER A 32 0.45 4.52 30.97
CA SER A 32 0.03 3.16 30.64
C SER A 32 -0.55 2.41 31.83
N GLU A 33 -1.39 1.42 31.54
CA GLU A 33 -1.97 0.50 32.52
C GLU A 33 -1.89 -0.94 31.98
N ILE A 34 -1.23 -1.81 32.73
CA ILE A 34 -1.16 -3.25 32.47
C ILE A 34 -2.19 -3.92 33.36
N ILE A 35 -3.15 -4.63 32.76
CA ILE A 35 -4.27 -5.28 33.46
C ILE A 35 -4.07 -6.79 33.44
N TYR A 36 -4.26 -7.41 34.59
CA TYR A 36 -4.05 -8.85 34.81
C TYR A 36 -5.35 -9.59 35.09
N ASP A 37 -5.36 -10.90 34.81
CA ASP A 37 -6.37 -11.83 35.33
C ASP A 37 -6.09 -12.27 36.77
N ASP A 38 -6.98 -13.09 37.34
CA ASP A 38 -6.87 -13.62 38.71
C ASP A 38 -5.61 -14.48 38.94
N LYS A 39 -4.95 -14.93 37.87
CA LYS A 39 -3.70 -15.69 37.91
C LYS A 39 -2.48 -14.81 37.65
N HIS A 40 -2.66 -13.49 37.70
CA HIS A 40 -1.61 -12.49 37.47
C HIS A 40 -0.99 -12.56 36.05
N ARG A 41 -1.78 -12.98 35.06
CA ARG A 41 -1.37 -13.00 33.63
C ARG A 41 -1.89 -11.76 32.94
N ILE A 42 -1.08 -11.12 32.10
CA ILE A 42 -1.49 -9.94 31.33
C ILE A 42 -2.64 -10.32 30.39
N ILE A 43 -3.75 -9.59 30.49
CA ILE A 43 -4.91 -9.71 29.59
C ILE A 43 -5.10 -8.48 28.72
N LYS A 44 -4.61 -7.32 29.17
CA LYS A 44 -4.76 -6.06 28.46
C LYS A 44 -3.64 -5.10 28.81
N ILE A 45 -3.18 -4.34 27.82
CA ILE A 45 -2.33 -3.17 28.02
C ILE A 45 -3.02 -1.97 27.40
N LEU A 46 -3.17 -0.91 28.18
CA LEU A 46 -3.70 0.38 27.77
C LEU A 46 -2.57 1.41 27.78
N GLU A 47 -2.50 2.24 26.74
CA GLU A 47 -1.63 3.40 26.70
C GLU A 47 -2.48 4.65 26.48
N TYR A 48 -2.08 5.77 27.06
CA TYR A 48 -2.86 7.01 27.08
C TYR A 48 -2.08 8.19 26.51
N PHE A 49 -2.78 9.13 25.89
CA PHE A 49 -2.27 10.47 25.63
C PHE A 49 -2.19 11.24 26.96
N LYS A 50 -1.41 12.34 26.99
CA LYS A 50 -1.30 13.19 28.18
C LYS A 50 -2.62 13.80 28.65
N ASP A 51 -3.61 13.92 27.76
CA ASP A 51 -4.96 14.39 28.11
C ASP A 51 -5.85 13.30 28.74
N GLY A 52 -5.29 12.10 28.98
CA GLY A 52 -5.96 10.96 29.60
C GLY A 52 -6.81 10.12 28.64
N LYS A 53 -6.90 10.47 27.36
CA LYS A 53 -7.61 9.63 26.38
C LYS A 53 -6.77 8.43 25.98
N LYS A 54 -7.42 7.32 25.67
CA LYS A 54 -6.72 6.12 25.16
C LYS A 54 -5.97 6.47 23.87
N ARG A 55 -4.71 6.07 23.81
CA ARG A 55 -3.83 6.07 22.64
C ARG A 55 -3.78 4.70 21.99
N LYS A 56 -3.78 3.64 22.82
CA LYS A 56 -3.68 2.26 22.37
C LYS A 56 -4.34 1.29 23.35
N GLU A 57 -4.87 0.19 22.83
CA GLU A 57 -5.42 -0.92 23.60
C GLU A 57 -5.05 -2.26 22.93
N ASP A 58 -4.26 -3.08 23.63
CA ASP A 58 -3.85 -4.42 23.20
C ASP A 58 -4.44 -5.49 24.11
N HIS A 59 -4.97 -6.57 23.53
CA HIS A 59 -5.48 -7.74 24.26
C HIS A 59 -4.50 -8.90 24.22
N TYR A 60 -4.33 -9.60 25.35
CA TYR A 60 -3.36 -10.67 25.51
C TYR A 60 -3.99 -11.99 25.96
N THR A 61 -3.40 -13.09 25.53
CA THR A 61 -3.65 -14.44 26.06
C THR A 61 -2.32 -15.19 26.07
N ASP A 62 -2.00 -15.82 27.20
CA ASP A 62 -0.76 -16.60 27.39
C ASP A 62 0.52 -15.84 26.96
N GLY A 63 0.60 -14.56 27.35
CA GLY A 63 1.76 -13.70 27.09
C GLY A 63 1.90 -13.19 25.66
N LYS A 64 0.93 -13.45 24.78
CA LYS A 64 0.94 -12.98 23.38
C LYS A 64 -0.30 -12.15 23.08
N ILE A 65 -0.19 -11.18 22.16
CA ILE A 65 -1.36 -10.43 21.69
C ILE A 65 -2.34 -11.42 21.03
N ASN A 66 -3.57 -11.44 21.51
CA ASN A 66 -4.61 -12.35 21.06
C ASN A 66 -5.97 -11.66 21.25
N GLY A 67 -6.71 -11.46 20.18
CA GLY A 67 -7.86 -10.54 20.15
C GLY A 67 -7.52 -9.29 19.33
N THR A 68 -7.72 -8.09 19.88
CA THR A 68 -7.57 -6.84 19.12
C THR A 68 -6.38 -6.02 19.60
N SER A 69 -5.79 -5.29 18.66
CA SER A 69 -4.90 -4.15 18.91
C SER A 69 -5.52 -2.92 18.26
N ILE A 70 -5.84 -1.93 19.07
CA ILE A 70 -6.59 -0.73 18.67
C ILE A 70 -5.74 0.48 18.97
N PHE A 71 -5.57 1.35 17.98
CA PHE A 71 -4.93 2.65 18.12
C PHE A 71 -5.99 3.73 17.94
N TYR A 72 -5.81 4.83 18.65
CA TYR A 72 -6.76 5.92 18.67
C TYR A 72 -6.10 7.22 18.24
N PHE A 73 -6.89 8.09 17.62
CA PHE A 73 -6.54 9.50 17.44
C PHE A 73 -6.73 10.27 18.76
N PRO A 74 -6.13 11.46 18.91
CA PRO A 74 -6.33 12.30 20.10
C PRO A 74 -7.79 12.75 20.31
N ASN A 75 -8.65 12.66 19.29
CA ASN A 75 -10.08 12.94 19.44
C ASN A 75 -10.85 11.76 20.06
N GLY A 76 -10.24 10.58 20.19
CA GLY A 76 -10.83 9.35 20.72
C GLY A 76 -11.33 8.36 19.66
N ASP A 77 -11.33 8.74 18.39
CA ASP A 77 -11.73 7.84 17.30
C ASP A 77 -10.64 6.81 17.02
N ILE A 78 -11.04 5.65 16.49
CA ILE A 78 -10.09 4.59 16.11
C ILE A 78 -9.28 5.09 14.91
N SER A 79 -7.96 5.12 15.03
CA SER A 79 -7.05 5.39 13.93
C SER A 79 -6.65 4.11 13.20
N VAL A 80 -6.36 3.04 13.94
CA VAL A 80 -5.95 1.75 13.39
C VAL A 80 -6.50 0.61 14.23
N TYR A 81 -6.88 -0.48 13.57
CA TYR A 81 -7.40 -1.68 14.19
C TYR A 81 -6.80 -2.93 13.55
N TYR A 82 -6.42 -3.89 14.37
CA TYR A 82 -5.95 -5.20 13.95
C TYR A 82 -6.61 -6.31 14.78
N VAL A 83 -6.92 -7.43 14.13
CA VAL A 83 -7.20 -8.70 14.80
C VAL A 83 -5.94 -9.56 14.82
N TYR A 84 -5.61 -10.10 15.98
CA TYR A 84 -4.48 -10.98 16.23
C TYR A 84 -4.94 -12.33 16.76
N LYS A 85 -4.22 -13.38 16.36
CA LYS A 85 -4.28 -14.71 16.95
C LYS A 85 -2.88 -15.15 17.33
N ASN A 86 -2.65 -15.47 18.61
CA ASN A 86 -1.38 -15.97 19.14
C ASN A 86 -0.15 -15.14 18.73
N GLY A 87 -0.28 -13.80 18.73
CA GLY A 87 0.77 -12.85 18.39
C GLY A 87 0.90 -12.55 16.90
N THR A 88 0.07 -13.12 16.03
CA THR A 88 0.12 -12.90 14.56
C THR A 88 -1.17 -12.25 14.05
N PRO A 89 -1.10 -11.28 13.13
CA PRO A 89 -2.31 -10.72 12.51
C PRO A 89 -3.15 -11.82 11.85
N ASN A 90 -4.42 -11.92 12.21
CA ASN A 90 -5.28 -13.00 11.74
C ASN A 90 -6.74 -12.53 11.70
N GLY A 91 -7.17 -12.09 10.53
CA GLY A 91 -8.46 -11.46 10.29
C GLY A 91 -8.32 -10.07 9.69
N ARG A 92 -9.32 -9.24 9.96
CA ARG A 92 -9.43 -7.88 9.43
C ARG A 92 -8.43 -6.94 10.10
N ALA A 93 -7.88 -6.03 9.32
CA ALA A 93 -7.20 -4.84 9.80
C ALA A 93 -7.68 -3.62 9.01
N TYR A 94 -7.83 -2.48 9.65
CA TYR A 94 -8.20 -1.24 8.96
C TYR A 94 -7.56 -0.03 9.60
N SER A 95 -7.50 1.06 8.85
CA SER A 95 -7.23 2.38 9.40
C SER A 95 -8.32 3.35 9.00
N ASN A 96 -8.45 4.41 9.78
CA ASN A 96 -9.26 5.58 9.43
C ASN A 96 -8.35 6.81 9.27
N TYR A 97 -8.81 7.77 8.51
CA TYR A 97 -8.35 9.14 8.56
C TYR A 97 -9.00 9.87 9.75
N SER A 98 -8.44 11.02 10.14
CA SER A 98 -8.97 11.84 11.24
C SER A 98 -10.39 12.37 10.98
N ASN A 99 -10.85 12.35 9.73
CA ASN A 99 -12.22 12.69 9.34
C ASN A 99 -13.21 11.51 9.46
N GLY A 100 -12.78 10.36 10.00
CA GLY A 100 -13.59 9.17 10.23
C GLY A 100 -13.77 8.25 9.02
N LYS A 101 -13.27 8.62 7.83
CA LYS A 101 -13.32 7.76 6.64
C LYS A 101 -12.20 6.72 6.68
N LEU A 102 -12.42 5.55 6.07
CA LEU A 102 -11.39 4.52 5.97
C LEU A 102 -10.19 5.03 5.17
N GLY A 103 -8.98 4.68 5.61
CA GLY A 103 -7.73 4.85 4.86
C GLY A 103 -7.29 3.56 4.18
N TYR A 104 -7.45 2.42 4.87
CA TYR A 104 -7.34 1.11 4.26
C TYR A 104 -8.19 0.08 4.98
N GLU A 105 -8.46 -1.01 4.27
CA GLU A 105 -9.01 -2.25 4.81
C GLU A 105 -8.21 -3.42 4.24
N LYS A 106 -7.73 -4.29 5.12
CA LYS A 106 -6.79 -5.37 4.82
C LYS A 106 -7.22 -6.65 5.53
N TYR A 107 -6.77 -7.78 5.02
CA TYR A 107 -7.05 -9.09 5.60
C TYR A 107 -5.80 -9.94 5.69
N TYR A 108 -5.68 -10.64 6.81
CA TYR A 108 -4.57 -11.53 7.11
C TYR A 108 -5.07 -12.91 7.53
N ALA A 109 -4.30 -13.94 7.24
CA ALA A 109 -4.50 -15.29 7.76
C ALA A 109 -3.16 -15.82 8.28
N ASN A 110 -3.09 -16.11 9.58
CA ASN A 110 -1.88 -16.59 10.25
C ASN A 110 -0.63 -15.69 10.01
N GLY A 111 -0.82 -14.38 10.01
CA GLY A 111 0.22 -13.37 9.75
C GLY A 111 0.46 -13.07 8.26
N TYR A 112 -0.14 -13.83 7.34
CA TYR A 112 0.07 -13.70 5.91
C TYR A 112 -1.03 -12.87 5.24
N LYS A 113 -0.66 -12.09 4.21
CA LYS A 113 -1.64 -11.29 3.46
C LYS A 113 -2.61 -12.22 2.72
N THR A 114 -3.88 -11.86 2.66
CA THR A 114 -4.90 -12.64 1.94
C THR A 114 -6.08 -11.75 1.54
N GLY A 115 -6.86 -12.22 0.58
CA GLY A 115 -8.10 -11.57 0.17
C GLY A 115 -7.85 -10.23 -0.53
N THR A 116 -8.86 -9.37 -0.51
CA THR A 116 -8.80 -8.06 -1.15
C THR A 116 -8.39 -7.00 -0.14
N TRP A 117 -7.28 -6.33 -0.40
CA TRP A 117 -6.86 -5.16 0.34
C TRP A 117 -7.33 -3.91 -0.41
N ILE A 118 -8.02 -3.01 0.27
CA ILE A 118 -8.58 -1.79 -0.31
C ILE A 118 -7.89 -0.60 0.34
N TYR A 119 -7.53 0.38 -0.47
CA TYR A 119 -6.96 1.64 -0.04
C TYR A 119 -7.84 2.78 -0.54
N TYR A 120 -8.03 3.78 0.30
CA TYR A 120 -8.89 4.91 0.03
C TYR A 120 -8.07 6.20 0.04
N ASN A 121 -8.61 7.26 -0.54
CA ASN A 121 -8.15 8.63 -0.35
C ASN A 121 -8.91 9.27 0.83
N GLU A 122 -8.44 10.42 1.32
CA GLU A 122 -9.10 11.14 2.44
C GLU A 122 -10.55 11.56 2.14
N ASP A 123 -10.91 11.70 0.86
CA ASP A 123 -12.29 11.98 0.45
C ASP A 123 -13.20 10.74 0.51
N GLY A 124 -12.64 9.55 0.76
CA GLY A 124 -13.34 8.26 0.83
C GLY A 124 -13.43 7.53 -0.51
N SER A 125 -12.93 8.11 -1.59
CA SER A 125 -12.84 7.41 -2.88
C SER A 125 -11.83 6.27 -2.82
N ILE A 126 -12.10 5.18 -3.53
CA ILE A 126 -11.15 4.08 -3.67
C ILE A 126 -9.96 4.59 -4.47
N ARG A 127 -8.77 4.34 -3.94
CA ARG A 127 -7.48 4.62 -4.58
C ARG A 127 -6.96 3.38 -5.30
N SER A 128 -7.01 2.23 -4.64
CA SER A 128 -6.60 0.95 -5.23
C SER A 128 -7.17 -0.26 -4.50
N ARG A 129 -7.26 -1.38 -5.23
CA ARG A 129 -7.53 -2.71 -4.67
C ARG A 129 -6.40 -3.66 -5.03
N GLU A 130 -5.91 -4.42 -4.06
CA GLU A 130 -4.90 -5.46 -4.27
C GLU A 130 -5.51 -6.82 -3.95
N ILE A 131 -5.27 -7.82 -4.81
CA ILE A 131 -5.74 -9.18 -4.59
C ILE A 131 -4.56 -10.07 -4.19
N HIS A 132 -4.63 -10.60 -2.97
CA HIS A 132 -3.64 -11.50 -2.39
C HIS A 132 -4.24 -12.91 -2.24
N GLN A 133 -3.56 -13.94 -2.76
CA GLN A 133 -3.90 -15.33 -2.51
C GLN A 133 -3.24 -15.80 -1.23
N LEU A 134 -3.93 -16.62 -0.44
CA LEU A 134 -3.28 -17.31 0.66
C LEU A 134 -2.66 -18.62 0.16
N ASN A 135 -1.33 -18.71 0.22
CA ASN A 135 -0.67 -20.01 0.27
C ASN A 135 -0.87 -20.62 1.67
N LYS A 136 -1.40 -21.85 1.73
CA LYS A 136 -1.76 -22.56 2.97
C LYS A 136 -0.57 -22.88 3.88
N THR A 137 0.68 -22.71 3.40
CA THR A 137 1.90 -23.10 4.13
C THR A 137 2.79 -21.93 4.54
N LYS A 138 2.93 -20.89 3.70
CA LYS A 138 3.66 -19.65 3.99
C LYS A 138 3.31 -18.57 2.98
N TRP A 139 3.34 -17.30 3.37
CA TRP A 139 3.28 -16.19 2.40
C TRP A 139 4.52 -16.17 1.52
N ASP A 140 4.29 -15.99 0.23
CA ASP A 140 5.30 -15.74 -0.78
C ASP A 140 4.90 -14.51 -1.60
N SER A 141 5.59 -13.40 -1.39
CA SER A 141 5.29 -12.13 -2.07
C SER A 141 5.35 -12.21 -3.60
N GLN A 142 6.01 -13.23 -4.16
CA GLN A 142 6.08 -13.45 -5.59
C GLN A 142 4.86 -14.22 -6.10
N ASN A 143 4.44 -15.27 -5.40
CA ASN A 143 3.42 -16.18 -5.88
C ASN A 143 2.00 -15.80 -5.43
N ASP A 144 1.92 -15.09 -4.31
CA ASP A 144 0.65 -14.82 -3.67
C ASP A 144 0.07 -13.44 -4.02
N PHE A 145 0.86 -12.58 -4.68
CA PHE A 145 0.40 -11.28 -5.16
C PHE A 145 -0.08 -11.37 -6.61
N LYS A 146 -1.38 -11.13 -6.85
CA LYS A 146 -1.96 -11.26 -8.20
C LYS A 146 -2.08 -9.95 -8.94
N THR A 147 -2.85 -9.02 -8.38
CA THR A 147 -3.29 -7.84 -9.12
C THR A 147 -3.32 -6.61 -8.26
N VAL A 148 -3.16 -5.47 -8.93
CA VAL A 148 -3.49 -4.16 -8.38
C VAL A 148 -4.41 -3.42 -9.33
N GLU A 149 -5.64 -3.21 -8.90
CA GLU A 149 -6.60 -2.36 -9.61
C GLU A 149 -6.46 -0.94 -9.10
N ARG A 150 -6.29 0.02 -10.02
CA ARG A 150 -6.15 1.44 -9.75
C ARG A 150 -7.45 2.16 -10.05
N PHE A 151 -7.82 3.08 -9.17
CA PHE A 151 -9.05 3.85 -9.28
C PHE A 151 -8.74 5.33 -9.41
N LEU A 152 -9.56 6.03 -10.17
CA LEU A 152 -9.59 7.48 -10.23
C LEU A 152 -11.04 7.93 -10.33
N GLU A 153 -11.41 8.98 -9.61
CA GLU A 153 -12.80 9.44 -9.53
C GLU A 153 -13.78 8.31 -9.15
N ASN A 154 -13.32 7.42 -8.27
CA ASN A 154 -14.04 6.24 -7.80
C ASN A 154 -14.46 5.24 -8.91
N LYS A 155 -13.79 5.28 -10.07
CA LYS A 155 -13.97 4.35 -11.19
C LYS A 155 -12.65 3.61 -11.47
N PRO A 156 -12.68 2.34 -11.88
CA PRO A 156 -11.47 1.60 -12.21
C PRO A 156 -10.82 2.18 -13.47
N ALA A 157 -9.56 2.59 -13.36
CA ALA A 157 -8.77 3.14 -14.45
C ALA A 157 -8.03 2.02 -15.21
N PHE A 158 -7.33 1.14 -14.49
CA PHE A 158 -6.61 0.00 -15.04
C PHE A 158 -6.28 -1.04 -13.95
N THR A 159 -5.93 -2.24 -14.37
CA THR A 159 -5.44 -3.32 -13.51
C THR A 159 -4.04 -3.74 -13.92
N GLU A 160 -3.13 -3.77 -12.96
CA GLU A 160 -1.79 -4.33 -13.09
C GLU A 160 -1.84 -5.81 -12.70
N HIS A 161 -1.32 -6.69 -13.56
CA HIS A 161 -1.24 -8.13 -13.31
C HIS A 161 0.19 -8.54 -12.98
N PHE A 162 0.34 -9.48 -12.05
CA PHE A 162 1.63 -9.95 -11.56
C PHE A 162 1.71 -11.47 -11.60
N GLU A 163 2.85 -11.97 -12.05
CA GLU A 163 3.25 -13.37 -11.92
C GLU A 163 4.66 -13.43 -11.34
N HIS A 164 4.86 -14.27 -10.33
CA HIS A 164 6.15 -14.41 -9.65
C HIS A 164 6.71 -13.04 -9.18
N GLY A 165 5.83 -12.16 -8.68
CA GLY A 165 6.15 -10.84 -8.14
C GLY A 165 6.55 -9.81 -9.20
N LYS A 166 6.53 -10.18 -10.48
CA LYS A 166 6.83 -9.29 -11.60
C LYS A 166 5.53 -8.90 -12.29
N LYS A 167 5.42 -7.62 -12.63
CA LYS A 167 4.29 -7.15 -13.44
C LYS A 167 4.39 -7.78 -14.83
N THR A 168 3.35 -8.48 -15.26
CA THR A 168 3.30 -9.18 -16.54
C THR A 168 2.46 -8.43 -17.56
N ASP A 169 1.37 -7.80 -17.13
CA ASP A 169 0.43 -7.11 -18.01
C ASP A 169 -0.26 -5.93 -17.31
N ILE A 170 -0.84 -5.04 -18.12
CA ILE A 170 -1.76 -3.99 -17.68
C ILE A 170 -3.03 -4.05 -18.52
N SER A 171 -4.17 -4.33 -17.87
CA SER A 171 -5.49 -4.22 -18.50
C SER A 171 -6.10 -2.84 -18.24
N ILE A 172 -6.18 -2.00 -19.28
CA ILE A 172 -6.79 -0.67 -19.20
C ILE A 172 -8.31 -0.79 -19.27
N THR A 173 -9.00 -0.43 -18.19
CA THR A 173 -10.48 -0.50 -18.10
C THR A 173 -11.13 0.82 -18.56
N ASN A 174 -10.42 1.94 -18.43
CA ASN A 174 -10.87 3.24 -18.91
C ASN A 174 -9.68 4.08 -19.40
N GLN A 175 -9.57 4.29 -20.70
CA GLN A 175 -8.42 5.00 -21.31
C GLN A 175 -8.28 6.45 -20.82
N GLN A 176 -9.39 7.18 -20.64
CA GLN A 176 -9.35 8.57 -20.20
C GLN A 176 -8.82 8.67 -18.75
N LEU A 177 -9.31 7.81 -17.87
CA LEU A 177 -8.85 7.77 -16.47
C LEU A 177 -7.43 7.25 -16.34
N TYR A 178 -7.03 6.31 -17.19
CA TYR A 178 -5.64 5.86 -17.27
C TYR A 178 -4.70 7.01 -17.66
N ASN A 179 -5.01 7.74 -18.73
CA ASN A 179 -4.23 8.90 -19.14
C ASN A 179 -4.18 9.97 -18.04
N LYS A 180 -5.32 10.24 -17.36
CA LYS A 180 -5.35 11.17 -16.23
C LYS A 180 -4.52 10.67 -15.04
N TRP A 181 -4.55 9.37 -14.76
CA TRP A 181 -3.68 8.78 -13.74
C TRP A 181 -2.21 8.96 -14.09
N LEU A 182 -1.84 8.78 -15.36
CA LEU A 182 -0.47 9.04 -15.83
C LEU A 182 -0.07 10.49 -15.61
N GLU A 183 -0.92 11.46 -15.94
CA GLU A 183 -0.62 12.88 -15.69
C GLU A 183 -0.48 13.20 -14.19
N LEU A 184 -1.33 12.62 -13.33
CA LEU A 184 -1.22 12.79 -11.88
C LEU A 184 0.02 12.13 -11.28
N ASN A 185 0.47 11.02 -11.86
CA ASN A 185 1.62 10.24 -11.41
C ASN A 185 2.84 10.44 -12.32
N LYS A 186 2.81 11.50 -13.12
CA LYS A 186 3.82 11.93 -14.07
C LYS A 186 5.13 12.27 -13.40
N SER A 187 5.11 12.48 -12.08
CA SER A 187 6.25 12.73 -11.21
C SER A 187 7.32 11.62 -11.18
N SER A 188 7.16 10.51 -11.91
CA SER A 188 8.26 9.57 -12.12
C SER A 188 8.41 9.13 -13.58
N GLY A 189 9.65 9.19 -14.07
CA GLY A 189 10.05 8.61 -15.35
C GLY A 189 9.72 7.14 -15.49
N LYS A 190 9.68 6.40 -14.38
CA LYS A 190 9.27 5.00 -14.35
C LYS A 190 7.85 4.82 -14.87
N ASN A 191 6.90 5.64 -14.42
CA ASN A 191 5.51 5.52 -14.85
C ASN A 191 5.34 5.89 -16.32
N LEU A 192 6.02 6.95 -16.76
CA LEU A 192 6.03 7.37 -18.16
C LEU A 192 6.64 6.28 -19.06
N PHE A 193 7.74 5.65 -18.65
CA PHE A 193 8.34 4.51 -19.35
C PHE A 193 7.39 3.32 -19.42
N MET A 194 6.76 2.95 -18.29
CA MET A 194 5.84 1.83 -18.24
C MET A 194 4.66 2.03 -19.18
N ALA A 195 4.12 3.24 -19.25
CA ALA A 195 2.94 3.54 -20.07
C ALA A 195 3.22 3.60 -21.57
N ASN A 196 4.39 4.08 -21.97
CA ASN A 196 4.67 4.42 -23.36
C ASN A 196 5.68 3.49 -24.03
N CYS A 197 6.62 2.93 -23.26
CA CYS A 197 7.79 2.25 -23.80
C CYS A 197 7.83 0.76 -23.44
N SER A 198 7.28 0.37 -22.28
CA SER A 198 7.52 -0.97 -21.72
C SER A 198 6.92 -2.15 -22.48
N MET A 199 5.96 -1.88 -23.38
CA MET A 199 5.45 -2.89 -24.31
C MET A 199 6.54 -3.39 -25.26
N CYS A 200 7.45 -2.49 -25.67
CA CYS A 200 8.47 -2.79 -26.66
C CYS A 200 9.90 -2.76 -26.11
N HIS A 201 10.13 -2.18 -24.94
CA HIS A 201 11.46 -2.09 -24.33
C HIS A 201 11.50 -2.67 -22.92
N ALA A 202 12.57 -3.41 -22.62
CA ALA A 202 12.94 -3.76 -21.27
C ALA A 202 14.20 -3.00 -20.84
N LEU A 203 14.49 -2.98 -19.53
CA LEU A 203 15.66 -2.27 -19.02
C LEU A 203 16.96 -3.00 -19.37
N ASN A 204 17.02 -4.32 -19.14
CA ASN A 204 18.29 -5.04 -19.09
C ASN A 204 18.45 -6.11 -20.18
N TYR A 205 17.47 -6.30 -21.05
CA TYR A 205 17.49 -7.27 -22.14
C TYR A 205 16.67 -6.77 -23.31
N ASP A 206 16.97 -7.26 -24.51
CA ASP A 206 16.26 -6.89 -25.73
C ASP A 206 14.94 -7.69 -25.81
N ILE A 207 13.89 -7.05 -26.32
CA ILE A 207 12.60 -7.70 -26.60
C ILE A 207 12.16 -7.34 -28.02
N VAL A 208 11.10 -6.54 -28.19
CA VAL A 208 10.71 -5.97 -29.49
C VAL A 208 11.68 -4.86 -29.92
N GLY A 209 12.23 -4.12 -28.96
CA GLY A 209 13.27 -3.13 -29.15
C GLY A 209 14.49 -3.38 -28.24
N PRO A 210 15.56 -2.60 -28.40
CA PRO A 210 16.77 -2.72 -27.59
C PRO A 210 16.51 -2.44 -26.11
N LYS A 211 17.34 -3.02 -25.24
CA LYS A 211 17.39 -2.68 -23.82
C LYS A 211 17.78 -1.22 -23.62
N LEU A 212 17.17 -0.57 -22.62
CA LEU A 212 17.32 0.88 -22.43
C LEU A 212 18.01 1.31 -21.13
N ALA A 213 18.37 0.38 -20.23
CA ALA A 213 19.17 0.73 -19.07
C ALA A 213 20.48 1.38 -19.50
N ASN A 214 20.80 2.51 -18.88
CA ASN A 214 21.99 3.31 -19.13
C ASN A 214 22.10 3.92 -20.52
N VAL A 215 21.01 4.01 -21.29
CA VAL A 215 21.06 4.58 -22.65
C VAL A 215 21.65 6.01 -22.70
N THR A 216 21.44 6.78 -21.64
CA THR A 216 21.98 8.14 -21.45
C THR A 216 23.50 8.18 -21.29
N LYS A 217 24.15 7.08 -20.91
CA LYS A 217 25.63 7.00 -20.81
C LYS A 217 26.30 6.99 -22.18
N TYR A 218 25.60 6.56 -23.23
CA TYR A 218 26.19 6.36 -24.56
C TYR A 218 25.38 7.00 -25.70
N ARG A 219 24.31 7.74 -25.39
CA ARG A 219 23.56 8.54 -26.37
C ARG A 219 23.29 9.94 -25.81
N ASN A 220 23.45 10.93 -26.67
CA ASN A 220 23.19 12.32 -26.32
C ASN A 220 21.68 12.58 -26.17
N GLU A 221 21.31 13.39 -25.18
CA GLU A 221 19.92 13.75 -24.87
C GLU A 221 19.17 14.31 -26.09
N LYS A 222 19.78 15.20 -26.88
CA LYS A 222 19.13 15.78 -28.06
C LYS A 222 18.75 14.71 -29.08
N TRP A 223 19.64 13.73 -29.28
CA TRP A 223 19.37 12.62 -30.18
C TRP A 223 18.27 11.71 -29.61
N LEU A 224 18.27 11.44 -28.30
CA LEU A 224 17.23 10.63 -27.64
C LEU A 224 15.85 11.29 -27.70
N LEU A 225 15.77 12.60 -27.47
CA LEU A 225 14.55 13.39 -27.65
C LEU A 225 14.02 13.28 -29.09
N MET A 226 14.90 13.40 -30.09
CA MET A 226 14.51 13.23 -31.48
C MET A 226 14.06 11.81 -31.80
N MET A 227 14.78 10.78 -31.33
CA MET A 227 14.42 9.38 -31.57
C MET A 227 13.06 9.04 -30.96
N ILE A 228 12.77 9.51 -29.75
CA ILE A 228 11.49 9.24 -29.07
C ILE A 228 10.34 10.01 -29.71
N LYS A 229 10.57 11.25 -30.17
CA LYS A 229 9.50 12.08 -30.76
C LYS A 229 9.26 11.84 -32.24
N ASN A 230 10.30 11.49 -32.99
CA ASN A 230 10.29 11.39 -34.45
C ASN A 230 11.42 10.49 -34.96
N GLY A 231 11.40 9.22 -34.58
CA GLY A 231 12.45 8.25 -34.95
C GLY A 231 12.56 8.05 -36.47
N ASP A 232 11.43 8.06 -37.16
CA ASP A 232 11.38 7.89 -38.62
C ASP A 232 12.13 9.02 -39.35
N GLN A 233 12.08 10.25 -38.85
CA GLN A 233 12.85 11.36 -39.45
C GLN A 233 14.36 11.15 -39.34
N LEU A 234 14.85 10.52 -38.26
CA LEU A 234 16.28 10.17 -38.15
C LEU A 234 16.67 9.11 -39.19
N VAL A 235 15.82 8.10 -39.41
CA VAL A 235 16.03 7.08 -40.44
C VAL A 235 16.03 7.71 -41.85
N GLN A 236 15.04 8.55 -42.15
CA GLN A 236 14.90 9.24 -43.46
C GLN A 236 16.03 10.22 -43.75
N SER A 237 16.61 10.83 -42.72
CA SER A 237 17.76 11.73 -42.85
C SER A 237 19.11 11.00 -42.90
N ASN A 238 19.12 9.67 -42.99
CA ASN A 238 20.30 8.82 -43.00
C ASN A 238 21.20 8.98 -41.75
N ASP A 239 20.60 9.22 -40.57
CA ASP A 239 21.34 9.12 -39.31
C ASP A 239 21.85 7.68 -39.14
N SER A 240 23.18 7.52 -39.14
CA SER A 240 23.82 6.19 -39.16
C SER A 240 23.38 5.28 -38.00
N ILE A 241 23.10 5.86 -36.83
CA ILE A 241 22.68 5.11 -35.65
C ILE A 241 21.22 4.68 -35.80
N ALA A 242 20.32 5.60 -36.16
CA ALA A 242 18.91 5.29 -36.37
C ALA A 242 18.71 4.27 -37.48
N VAL A 243 19.43 4.40 -38.60
CA VAL A 243 19.41 3.42 -39.70
C VAL A 243 19.92 2.05 -39.24
N SER A 244 20.98 2.00 -38.43
CA SER A 244 21.47 0.73 -37.88
C SER A 244 20.45 0.08 -36.95
N LEU A 245 19.81 0.85 -36.06
CA LEU A 245 18.75 0.34 -35.18
C LEU A 245 17.56 -0.16 -35.99
N TYR A 246 17.11 0.60 -36.99
CA TYR A 246 16.02 0.19 -37.86
C TYR A 246 16.31 -1.14 -38.55
N ASN A 247 17.51 -1.32 -39.12
CA ASN A 247 17.89 -2.56 -39.78
C ASN A 247 18.07 -3.75 -38.82
N ASN A 248 18.56 -3.51 -37.61
CA ASN A 248 18.83 -4.56 -36.62
C ASN A 248 17.56 -5.05 -35.90
N TRP A 249 16.45 -4.32 -35.98
CA TRP A 249 15.16 -4.65 -35.38
C TRP A 249 14.06 -4.85 -36.44
N ASP A 250 14.36 -5.69 -37.42
CA ASP A 250 13.44 -6.15 -38.49
C ASP A 250 12.76 -5.03 -39.28
N ARG A 251 13.37 -3.84 -39.34
CA ARG A 251 12.80 -2.66 -39.99
C ARG A 251 11.44 -2.28 -39.39
N SER A 252 11.26 -2.59 -38.11
CA SER A 252 10.09 -2.16 -37.35
C SER A 252 10.17 -0.65 -37.11
N PRO A 253 9.11 0.11 -37.45
CA PRO A 253 9.10 1.55 -37.18
C PRO A 253 9.03 1.79 -35.67
N HIS A 254 9.79 2.77 -35.18
CA HIS A 254 9.66 3.22 -33.79
C HIS A 254 8.47 4.19 -33.71
N PRO A 255 7.47 3.96 -32.84
CA PRO A 255 6.33 4.88 -32.72
C PRO A 255 6.76 6.30 -32.36
N ASP A 256 6.09 7.28 -32.96
CA ASP A 256 6.31 8.70 -32.67
C ASP A 256 5.56 9.14 -31.41
N PHE A 257 6.29 9.53 -30.35
CA PHE A 257 5.69 9.98 -29.10
C PHE A 257 5.56 11.52 -29.03
N LYS A 258 4.96 12.13 -30.06
CA LYS A 258 4.81 13.60 -30.16
C LYS A 258 3.97 14.23 -29.05
N SER A 259 3.14 13.44 -28.36
CA SER A 259 2.37 13.87 -27.21
C SER A 259 3.20 14.06 -25.93
N LEU A 260 4.38 13.43 -25.84
CA LEU A 260 5.26 13.60 -24.69
C LEU A 260 6.00 14.94 -24.78
N THR A 261 6.00 15.70 -23.68
CA THR A 261 6.82 16.92 -23.59
C THR A 261 8.31 16.57 -23.51
N ASP A 262 9.19 17.54 -23.75
CA ASP A 262 10.64 17.32 -23.53
C ASP A 262 10.93 16.91 -22.09
N GLU A 263 10.19 17.49 -21.13
CA GLU A 263 10.33 17.18 -19.71
C GLU A 263 9.89 15.74 -19.41
N ASP A 264 8.78 15.29 -19.98
CA ASP A 264 8.29 13.91 -19.83
C ASP A 264 9.38 12.91 -20.28
N ILE A 265 10.02 13.21 -21.41
CA ILE A 265 11.09 12.37 -21.93
C ILE A 265 12.32 12.44 -21.03
N ARG A 266 12.73 13.62 -20.54
CA ARG A 266 13.86 13.71 -19.58
C ARG A 266 13.61 12.89 -18.34
N MET A 267 12.40 12.91 -17.80
CA MET A 267 12.04 12.08 -16.65
C MET A 267 12.20 10.59 -16.99
N ILE A 268 11.73 10.13 -18.16
CA ILE A 268 11.96 8.76 -18.65
C ILE A 268 13.46 8.47 -18.70
N LEU A 269 14.27 9.37 -19.29
CA LEU A 269 15.71 9.21 -19.42
C LEU A 269 16.42 9.16 -18.06
N ASP A 270 16.00 9.95 -17.08
CA ASP A 270 16.50 9.90 -15.70
C ASP A 270 16.22 8.52 -15.08
N TYR A 271 15.02 7.99 -15.27
CA TYR A 271 14.69 6.64 -14.82
C TYR A 271 15.55 5.56 -15.51
N LEU A 272 15.95 5.77 -16.76
CA LEU A 272 16.82 4.84 -17.49
C LEU A 272 18.29 4.95 -17.09
N SER A 273 18.72 6.00 -16.38
CA SER A 273 20.13 6.32 -16.09
C SER A 273 20.76 5.55 -14.91
N MET A 274 20.22 4.37 -14.56
CA MET A 274 20.52 3.61 -13.34
C MET A 274 21.92 3.00 -13.27
#